data_AF-A0A518IHB0-F1
#
_entry.id   AF-A0A518IHB0-F1
#
_cell.length_a   1.000
_cell.length_b   1.000
_cell.length_c   1.000
_cell.angle_alpha   90.00
_cell.angle_beta   90.00
_cell.angle_gamma   90.00
#
_symmetry.space_group_name_H-M   'P 1'
#
loop_
_entity.id
_entity.type
_entity.pdbx_description
1 polymer ?
#
loop_
_entity_poly.entity_id
_entity_poly.type
_entity_poly.pdbx_seq_one_letter_code
_entity_poly.pdbx_strand_id
1 'polypeptide(L)'
;MAWPEISIDDFPPERDDEPSSLRQDIIDELTDHFACALNRELLKNPDEQTAKQRVLNQFGDPIKIARQLWLDAMKEKIMSQRIMTGVSVAMAVCGFIVVGLVWSMMKQNESLNLKMLEQLASITDRPQPAQISSVTDEMSQISFQLVQDNKDKKPAIGFVGKLTKTGTQTDQFTVEDVSDESGKLNFGKLPWGKYELSLQSPWGEHNSNWESIGMQFEFTAIPGRKYIETIACPSAAPEKVPVQIKVNWPVELKSDDYFLLCDFREIPFPSNPDQFRLKSARVIQNDSWYYVRNQKKNTTGVYLLNEKNEISQCPLNQKGEFINLALTALNEKTSIKLSYGEYVLSYIYLIQKSDLSKLSEIKRHEFNRIMNLKTGQIITYTRALYDNTGFNATSMFFVPFKNKTRLPNPDDPMKMIVKSNEADGIVLPNQIRFTASKNDQNIWEINLPDLELLKIPEGVQEGSGGALGGRNGAG
;
A
#
# COMPACT_ATOMS: atom_id res chain seq x y z
N MET A 1 18.96 59.47 11.39
CA MET A 1 17.78 59.46 12.27
C MET A 1 17.93 58.29 13.21
N ALA A 2 18.05 58.52 14.52
CA ALA A 2 18.27 57.43 15.48
C ALA A 2 16.92 56.87 15.94
N TRP A 3 16.58 55.68 15.43
CA TRP A 3 15.60 54.77 16.05
C TRP A 3 16.30 54.03 17.20
N PRO A 4 15.63 53.57 18.27
CA PRO A 4 16.30 52.75 19.28
C PRO A 4 16.98 51.54 18.62
N GLU A 5 18.29 51.45 18.81
CA GLU A 5 19.13 50.39 18.28
C GLU A 5 18.82 49.09 19.03
N ILE A 6 18.28 48.10 18.31
CA ILE A 6 18.12 46.75 18.85
C ILE A 6 19.53 46.11 18.83
N SER A 7 20.00 45.67 20.00
CA SER A 7 21.27 44.96 20.09
C SER A 7 21.06 43.44 20.06
N ILE A 8 22.11 42.71 19.70
CA ILE A 8 22.17 41.25 19.86
C ILE A 8 21.95 40.86 21.35
N ASP A 9 22.33 41.73 22.27
CA ASP A 9 22.14 41.54 23.72
C ASP A 9 20.68 41.58 24.16
N ASP A 10 19.77 42.09 23.31
CA ASP A 10 18.34 42.13 23.61
C ASP A 10 17.63 40.78 23.40
N PHE A 11 18.29 39.83 22.74
CA PHE A 11 17.78 38.47 22.48
C PHE A 11 18.03 37.52 23.67
N PRO A 12 17.31 36.38 23.74
CA PRO A 12 17.62 35.32 24.71
C PRO A 12 19.07 34.78 24.59
N PRO A 13 19.59 34.05 25.60
CA PRO A 13 20.94 33.47 25.55
C PRO A 13 21.18 32.63 24.30
N GLU A 14 22.40 32.69 23.77
CA GLU A 14 22.81 31.96 22.57
C GLU A 14 22.68 30.45 22.76
N ARG A 15 22.25 29.76 21.71
CA ARG A 15 22.11 28.30 21.68
C ARG A 15 23.01 27.72 20.60
N ASP A 16 23.56 26.54 20.88
CA ASP A 16 24.42 25.83 19.92
C ASP A 16 23.72 25.45 18.60
N ASP A 17 22.38 25.37 18.61
CA ASP A 17 21.55 25.01 17.45
C ASP A 17 20.94 26.23 16.74
N GLU A 18 21.30 27.45 17.16
CA GLU A 18 20.83 28.69 16.57
C GLU A 18 21.59 28.99 15.26
N PRO A 19 20.89 29.35 14.16
CA PRO A 19 21.57 29.79 12.94
C PRO A 19 22.37 31.07 13.20
N SER A 20 23.63 31.09 12.78
CA SER A 20 24.57 32.18 13.08
C SER A 20 24.13 33.55 12.52
N SER A 21 23.27 33.60 11.51
CA SER A 21 22.74 34.85 10.94
C SER A 21 21.41 35.31 11.56
N LEU A 22 20.69 34.44 12.27
CA LEU A 22 19.28 34.66 12.63
C LEU A 22 19.05 35.97 13.40
N ARG A 23 19.91 36.28 14.37
CA ARG A 23 19.79 37.50 15.18
C ARG A 23 20.01 38.75 14.33
N GLN A 24 21.03 38.72 13.48
CA GLN A 24 21.35 39.85 12.61
C GLN A 24 20.26 40.06 11.55
N ASP A 25 19.74 38.97 10.97
CA ASP A 25 18.65 39.01 10.01
C ASP A 25 17.38 39.65 10.62
N ILE A 26 17.04 39.31 11.87
CA ILE A 26 15.90 39.93 12.58
C ILE A 26 16.16 41.42 12.86
N ILE A 27 17.37 41.78 13.30
CA ILE A 27 17.73 43.18 13.58
C ILE A 27 17.64 44.02 12.30
N ASP A 28 18.21 43.54 11.21
CA ASP A 28 18.27 44.25 9.93
C ASP A 28 16.85 44.47 9.37
N GLU A 29 16.02 43.42 9.36
CA GLU A 29 14.64 43.48 8.85
C GLU A 29 13.76 44.41 9.69
N LEU A 30 13.86 44.34 11.02
CA LEU A 30 13.12 45.26 11.89
C LEU A 30 13.60 46.70 11.71
N THR A 31 14.91 46.91 11.60
CA THR A 31 15.48 48.24 11.42
C THR A 31 14.99 48.87 10.13
N ASP A 32 14.98 48.13 9.02
CA ASP A 32 14.44 48.62 7.75
C ASP A 32 12.94 48.92 7.84
N HIS A 33 12.15 48.01 8.41
CA HIS A 33 10.71 48.21 8.55
C HIS A 33 10.36 49.42 9.44
N PHE A 34 11.03 49.60 10.56
CA PHE A 34 10.80 50.74 11.45
C PHE A 34 11.27 52.06 10.83
N ALA A 35 12.40 52.06 10.10
CA ALA A 35 12.86 53.23 9.36
C ALA A 35 11.88 53.62 8.25
N CYS A 36 11.40 52.65 7.48
CA CYS A 36 10.36 52.85 6.46
C CYS A 36 9.06 53.39 7.06
N ALA A 37 8.61 52.82 8.17
CA ALA A 37 7.40 53.26 8.86
C ALA A 37 7.54 54.69 9.40
N LEU A 38 8.69 55.04 9.99
CA LEU A 38 8.96 56.39 10.48
C LEU A 38 8.97 57.41 9.34
N ASN A 39 9.67 57.12 8.24
CA ASN A 39 9.70 58.00 7.07
C ASN A 39 8.29 58.26 6.53
N ARG A 40 7.42 57.23 6.53
CA ARG A 40 6.03 57.37 6.10
C ARG A 40 5.21 58.26 7.02
N GLU A 41 5.44 58.22 8.33
CA GLU A 41 4.76 59.10 9.28
C GLU A 41 5.30 60.53 9.26
N LEU A 42 6.61 60.71 9.05
CA LEU A 42 7.23 62.03 8.89
C LEU A 42 6.69 62.80 7.67
N LEU A 43 6.34 62.09 6.59
CA LEU A 43 5.67 62.69 5.43
C LEU A 43 4.27 63.23 5.75
N LYS A 44 3.60 62.70 6.79
CA LYS A 44 2.27 63.13 7.22
C LYS A 44 2.33 64.19 8.32
N ASN A 45 3.32 64.10 9.20
CA ASN A 45 3.52 65.03 10.30
C ASN A 45 5.03 65.30 10.47
N PRO A 46 5.51 66.54 10.25
CA PRO A 46 6.93 66.86 10.34
C PRO A 46 7.49 66.82 11.77
N ASP A 47 6.64 66.66 12.81
CA ASP A 47 7.11 66.45 14.18
C ASP A 47 7.61 65.01 14.41
N GLU A 48 8.93 64.87 14.55
CA GLU A 48 9.60 63.57 14.71
C GLU A 48 9.16 62.81 15.97
N GLN A 49 8.91 63.51 17.08
CA GLN A 49 8.51 62.87 18.34
C GLN A 49 7.12 62.24 18.23
N THR A 50 6.16 62.98 17.67
CA THR A 50 4.82 62.45 17.40
C THR A 50 4.84 61.32 16.37
N ALA A 51 5.67 61.41 15.33
CA ALA A 51 5.81 60.35 14.33
C ALA A 51 6.37 59.05 14.94
N LYS A 52 7.44 59.14 15.75
CA LYS A 52 8.00 57.98 16.48
C LYS A 52 6.97 57.33 17.40
N GLN A 53 6.23 58.14 18.17
CA GLN A 53 5.22 57.63 19.09
C GLN A 53 4.10 56.88 18.35
N ARG A 54 3.67 57.38 17.18
CA ARG A 54 2.65 56.70 16.36
C ARG A 54 3.12 55.37 15.80
N VAL A 55 4.36 55.31 15.32
CA VAL A 55 4.96 54.06 14.84
C VAL A 55 5.06 53.03 15.97
N LEU A 56 5.52 53.44 17.16
CA LEU A 56 5.56 52.55 18.33
C LEU A 56 4.16 52.10 18.79
N ASN A 57 3.15 52.98 18.73
CA ASN A 57 1.77 52.61 19.05
C ASN A 57 1.18 51.62 18.03
N GLN A 58 1.61 51.68 16.76
CA GLN A 58 1.10 50.84 15.69
C GLN A 58 1.79 49.47 15.64
N PHE A 59 3.12 49.45 15.75
CA PHE A 59 3.92 48.24 15.60
C PHE A 59 4.20 47.56 16.95
N GLY A 60 4.26 48.32 18.04
CA GLY A 60 4.65 47.85 19.36
C GLY A 60 6.12 48.11 19.68
N ASP A 61 6.56 47.52 20.79
CA ASP A 61 7.95 47.65 21.29
C ASP A 61 8.89 46.78 20.43
N PRO A 62 9.88 47.37 19.74
CA PRO A 62 10.78 46.66 18.83
C PRO A 62 11.51 45.50 19.49
N ILE A 63 11.89 45.63 20.77
CA ILE A 63 12.59 44.57 21.51
C ILE A 63 11.67 43.37 21.75
N LYS A 64 10.39 43.61 22.04
CA LYS A 64 9.42 42.53 22.23
C LYS A 64 9.15 41.78 20.94
N ILE A 65 9.06 42.51 19.82
CA ILE A 65 8.85 41.91 18.50
C ILE A 65 10.07 41.08 18.09
N ALA A 66 11.29 41.60 18.29
CA ALA A 66 12.53 40.87 18.02
C ALA A 66 12.60 39.54 18.79
N ARG A 67 12.26 39.55 20.09
CA ARG A 67 12.19 38.33 20.92
C ARG A 67 11.13 37.36 20.45
N GLN A 68 9.98 37.85 19.99
CA GLN A 68 8.90 37.00 19.49
C GLN A 68 9.29 36.33 18.17
N LEU A 69 9.89 37.07 17.23
CA LEU A 69 10.38 36.51 15.97
C LEU A 69 11.46 35.46 16.20
N TRP A 70 12.37 35.70 17.15
CA TRP A 70 13.38 34.73 17.56
C TRP A 70 12.75 33.45 18.12
N LEU A 71 11.75 33.60 19.00
CA LEU A 71 11.04 32.45 19.58
C LEU A 71 10.28 31.65 18.52
N ASP A 72 9.64 32.31 17.57
CA ASP A 72 8.90 31.65 16.49
C ASP A 72 9.85 30.90 15.55
N ALA A 73 11.00 31.48 15.20
CA ALA A 73 12.04 30.82 14.40
C ALA A 73 12.65 29.60 15.11
N MET A 74 12.86 29.69 16.42
CA MET A 74 13.47 28.60 17.21
C MET A 74 12.46 27.57 17.72
N LYS A 75 11.16 27.84 17.62
CA LYS A 75 10.08 27.02 18.19
C LYS A 75 10.12 25.57 17.72
N GLU A 76 10.34 25.34 16.42
CA GLU A 76 10.39 24.00 15.85
C GLU A 76 11.59 23.20 16.36
N LYS A 77 12.76 23.85 16.46
CA LYS A 77 13.99 23.23 16.98
C LYS A 77 13.84 22.87 18.46
N ILE A 78 13.31 23.79 19.25
CA ILE A 78 13.04 23.59 20.69
C ILE A 78 12.02 22.46 20.90
N MET A 79 10.95 22.40 20.10
CA MET A 79 9.98 21.29 20.19
C MET A 79 10.56 19.96 19.74
N SER A 80 11.31 19.93 18.65
CA SER A 80 11.96 18.72 18.14
C SER A 80 12.93 18.11 19.17
N GLN A 81 13.74 18.94 19.83
CA GLN A 81 14.68 18.49 20.85
C GLN A 81 13.97 17.92 22.10
N ARG A 82 12.87 18.56 22.53
CA ARG A 82 12.05 18.07 23.65
C ARG A 82 11.35 16.75 23.35
N ILE A 83 10.81 16.59 22.13
CA ILE A 83 10.18 15.33 21.70
C ILE A 83 11.23 14.22 21.60
N MET A 84 12.39 14.49 20.99
CA MET A 84 13.46 13.50 20.85
C MET A 84 14.00 13.02 22.20
N THR A 85 14.14 13.93 23.16
CA THR A 85 14.54 13.59 24.53
C THR A 85 13.47 12.73 25.22
N GLY A 86 12.19 13.09 25.08
CA GLY A 86 11.08 12.31 25.63
C GLY A 86 10.98 10.90 25.05
N VAL A 87 11.15 10.74 23.73
CA VAL A 87 11.15 9.44 23.04
C VAL A 87 12.33 8.58 23.46
N SER A 88 13.52 9.18 23.63
CA SER A 88 14.72 8.45 24.06
C SER A 88 14.58 7.90 25.48
N VAL A 89 14.01 8.68 26.39
CA VAL A 89 13.73 8.23 27.77
C VAL A 89 12.66 7.12 27.77
N ALA A 90 11.59 7.27 26.97
CA ALA A 90 10.56 6.24 26.85
C ALA A 90 11.12 4.92 26.30
N MET A 91 11.99 4.97 25.28
CA MET A 91 12.65 3.79 24.75
C MET A 91 13.57 3.11 25.76
N ALA A 92 14.31 3.88 26.56
CA ALA A 92 15.13 3.32 27.63
C ALA A 92 14.26 2.58 28.67
N VAL A 93 13.15 3.18 29.11
CA VAL A 93 12.22 2.56 30.05
C VAL A 93 11.59 1.28 29.47
N CYS A 94 11.16 1.31 28.21
CA CYS A 94 10.66 0.12 27.52
C CYS A 94 11.72 -0.98 27.41
N GLY A 95 12.99 -0.62 27.15
CA GLY A 95 14.11 -1.55 27.15
C GLY A 95 14.28 -2.26 28.49
N PHE A 96 14.25 -1.53 29.60
CA PHE A 96 14.33 -2.13 30.94
C PHE A 96 13.13 -3.03 31.27
N ILE A 97 11.92 -2.65 30.83
CA ILE A 97 10.72 -3.48 31.01
C ILE A 97 10.84 -4.79 30.23
N VAL A 98 11.27 -4.75 28.96
CA VAL A 98 11.44 -5.96 28.13
C VAL A 98 12.50 -6.88 28.73
N VAL A 99 13.65 -6.34 29.15
CA VAL A 99 14.69 -7.14 29.82
C VAL A 99 14.16 -7.78 31.11
N GLY A 100 13.38 -7.03 31.90
CA GLY A 100 12.73 -7.56 33.10
C GLY A 100 11.71 -8.67 32.82
N LEU A 101 10.91 -8.52 31.76
CA LEU A 101 9.94 -9.53 31.32
C LEU A 101 10.64 -10.79 30.80
N VAL A 102 11.70 -10.64 30.01
CA VAL A 102 12.51 -11.77 29.50
C VAL A 102 13.19 -12.51 30.65
N TRP A 103 13.78 -11.80 31.61
CA TRP A 103 14.38 -12.41 32.80
C TRP A 103 13.34 -13.16 33.66
N SER A 104 12.15 -12.57 33.83
CA SER A 104 11.03 -13.21 34.54
C SER A 104 10.54 -14.47 33.83
N MET A 105 10.39 -14.43 32.50
CA MET A 105 10.00 -15.59 31.69
C MET A 105 11.07 -16.69 31.75
N MET A 106 12.36 -16.36 31.67
CA MET A 106 13.43 -17.37 31.83
C MET A 106 13.36 -18.04 33.20
N LYS A 107 13.17 -17.26 34.28
CA LYS A 107 13.07 -17.79 35.64
C LYS A 107 11.81 -18.66 35.85
N GLN A 108 10.69 -18.28 35.23
CA GLN A 108 9.48 -19.10 35.22
C GLN A 108 9.68 -20.39 34.42
N ASN A 109 10.39 -20.34 33.29
CA ASN A 109 10.65 -21.49 32.43
C ASN A 109 11.56 -22.52 33.11
N GLU A 110 12.57 -22.09 33.88
CA GLU A 110 13.37 -23.00 34.71
C GLU A 110 12.51 -23.73 35.74
N SER A 111 11.59 -23.02 36.40
CA SER A 111 10.70 -23.63 37.40
C SER A 111 9.67 -24.58 36.78
N LEU A 112 9.20 -24.31 35.56
CA LEU A 112 8.32 -25.19 34.81
C LEU A 112 9.06 -26.44 34.33
N ASN A 113 10.27 -26.28 33.80
CA ASN A 113 11.12 -27.40 33.40
C ASN A 113 11.45 -28.31 34.61
N LEU A 114 11.76 -27.73 35.77
CA LEU A 114 12.02 -28.51 36.99
C LEU A 114 10.77 -29.25 37.49
N LYS A 115 9.59 -28.60 37.50
CA LYS A 115 8.33 -29.27 37.88
C LYS A 115 7.93 -30.36 36.89
N MET A 116 8.23 -30.17 35.61
CA MET A 116 7.95 -31.16 34.57
C MET A 116 8.92 -32.35 34.65
N LEU A 117 10.20 -32.11 34.99
CA LEU A 117 11.18 -33.16 35.32
C LEU A 117 10.80 -33.93 36.58
N GLU A 118 10.25 -33.27 37.60
CA GLU A 118 9.76 -33.90 38.82
C GLU A 118 8.53 -34.80 38.55
N GLN A 119 7.61 -34.34 37.67
CA GLN A 119 6.51 -35.15 37.16
C GLN A 119 7.00 -36.33 36.31
N LEU A 120 8.08 -36.19 35.54
CA LEU A 120 8.68 -37.30 34.78
C LEU A 120 9.42 -38.30 35.69
N ALA A 121 10.13 -37.82 36.72
CA ALA A 121 10.84 -38.66 37.68
C ALA A 121 9.86 -39.58 38.46
N SER A 122 8.69 -39.05 38.85
CA SER A 122 7.62 -39.87 39.47
C SER A 122 6.98 -40.90 38.53
N ILE A 123 7.15 -40.76 37.21
CA ILE A 123 6.70 -41.74 36.19
C ILE A 123 7.81 -42.76 35.86
N THR A 124 9.07 -42.47 36.18
CA THR A 124 10.25 -43.27 35.81
C THR A 124 10.58 -44.39 36.82
N ASP A 125 9.82 -44.53 37.91
CA ASP A 125 10.00 -45.60 38.92
C ASP A 125 9.50 -47.00 38.47
N ARG A 126 9.40 -47.24 37.15
CA ARG A 126 9.17 -48.56 36.54
C ARG A 126 10.44 -49.01 35.80
N PRO A 127 11.04 -50.16 36.13
CA PRO A 127 12.35 -50.51 35.60
C PRO A 127 12.26 -51.19 34.23
N GLN A 128 12.92 -50.62 33.21
CA GLN A 128 13.69 -51.34 32.17
C GLN A 128 14.59 -50.38 31.35
N PRO A 129 15.63 -50.85 30.65
CA PRO A 129 16.99 -50.40 30.88
C PRO A 129 17.55 -49.46 29.80
N ALA A 130 18.42 -48.58 30.27
CA ALA A 130 19.51 -47.88 29.61
C ALA A 130 19.53 -47.83 28.06
N GLN A 131 19.28 -46.64 27.52
CA GLN A 131 20.21 -46.02 26.57
C GLN A 131 20.11 -44.49 26.65
N ILE A 132 21.27 -43.89 26.90
CA ILE A 132 21.51 -42.45 27.01
C ILE A 132 21.35 -41.82 25.63
N SER A 133 20.55 -40.75 25.49
CA SER A 133 20.67 -39.80 24.37
C SER A 133 20.21 -38.41 24.78
N SER A 134 21.20 -37.54 24.85
CA SER A 134 21.16 -36.09 25.03
C SER A 134 20.62 -35.35 23.79
N VAL A 135 20.01 -34.18 23.99
CA VAL A 135 19.67 -33.13 22.99
C VAL A 135 18.52 -33.43 21.99
N THR A 136 17.99 -34.65 21.91
CA THR A 136 16.95 -35.01 20.92
C THR A 136 15.50 -34.63 21.26
N ASP A 137 15.25 -34.01 22.42
CA ASP A 137 13.90 -33.85 22.97
C ASP A 137 13.19 -32.52 22.59
N GLU A 138 13.85 -31.62 21.84
CA GLU A 138 13.27 -30.33 21.41
C GLU A 138 12.82 -30.26 19.94
N MET A 139 13.00 -31.35 19.17
CA MET A 139 12.79 -31.38 17.72
C MET A 139 11.54 -32.16 17.32
N SER A 140 10.77 -31.64 16.37
CA SER A 140 9.54 -32.21 15.83
C SER A 140 9.72 -32.61 14.37
N GLN A 141 9.26 -33.81 14.00
CA GLN A 141 9.22 -34.21 12.59
C GLN A 141 8.05 -33.50 11.90
N ILE A 142 8.31 -32.74 10.84
CA ILE A 142 7.29 -32.00 10.09
C ILE A 142 7.23 -32.53 8.65
N SER A 143 6.05 -32.95 8.21
CA SER A 143 5.81 -33.40 6.83
C SER A 143 4.38 -33.13 6.39
N PHE A 144 4.16 -32.96 5.09
CA PHE A 144 2.85 -32.74 4.49
C PHE A 144 2.60 -33.76 3.38
N GLN A 145 1.37 -34.22 3.28
CA GLN A 145 0.88 -35.05 2.19
C GLN A 145 0.08 -34.17 1.23
N LEU A 146 0.63 -33.91 0.06
CA LEU A 146 -0.05 -33.14 -0.97
C LEU A 146 -0.84 -34.07 -1.87
N VAL A 147 -2.13 -33.77 -2.05
CA VAL A 147 -3.04 -34.50 -2.92
C VAL A 147 -3.68 -33.55 -3.91
N GLN A 148 -3.93 -34.01 -5.13
CA GLN A 148 -4.64 -33.25 -6.15
C GLN A 148 -6.11 -33.10 -5.78
N ASP A 149 -6.70 -31.94 -6.09
CA ASP A 149 -8.13 -31.74 -5.95
C ASP A 149 -8.89 -32.37 -7.13
N ASN A 150 -9.01 -33.68 -7.07
CA ASN A 150 -9.82 -34.50 -7.94
C ASN A 150 -10.49 -35.63 -7.13
N LYS A 151 -11.41 -36.36 -7.76
CA LYS A 151 -12.13 -37.46 -7.08
C LYS A 151 -11.20 -38.55 -6.54
N ASP A 152 -10.08 -38.78 -7.22
CA ASP A 152 -9.14 -39.85 -6.92
C ASP A 152 -8.08 -39.45 -5.87
N LYS A 153 -8.03 -38.16 -5.46
CA LYS A 153 -7.03 -37.55 -4.56
C LYS A 153 -5.60 -38.05 -4.83
N LYS A 154 -5.23 -38.12 -6.11
CA LYS A 154 -3.90 -38.57 -6.55
C LYS A 154 -2.78 -37.71 -5.92
N PRO A 155 -1.57 -38.24 -5.69
CA PRO A 155 -0.43 -37.44 -5.26
C PRO A 155 -0.20 -36.17 -6.08
N ALA A 156 0.01 -35.04 -5.40
CA ALA A 156 0.42 -33.80 -6.06
C ALA A 156 1.95 -33.73 -6.11
N ILE A 157 2.52 -34.07 -7.26
CA ILE A 157 3.96 -34.26 -7.48
C ILE A 157 4.61 -32.96 -7.96
N GLY A 158 5.83 -32.68 -7.50
CA GLY A 158 6.67 -31.56 -7.97
C GLY A 158 6.28 -30.18 -7.43
N PHE A 159 5.41 -30.12 -6.43
CA PHE A 159 5.07 -28.87 -5.75
C PHE A 159 6.23 -28.44 -4.85
N VAL A 160 6.58 -27.16 -4.90
CA VAL A 160 7.60 -26.56 -4.03
C VAL A 160 6.93 -26.09 -2.76
N GLY A 161 7.37 -26.59 -1.62
CA GLY A 161 6.97 -26.12 -0.30
C GLY A 161 8.09 -25.32 0.35
N LYS A 162 7.75 -24.13 0.88
CA LYS A 162 8.64 -23.34 1.74
C LYS A 162 8.05 -23.28 3.13
N LEU A 163 8.82 -23.72 4.12
CA LEU A 163 8.42 -23.68 5.51
C LEU A 163 9.28 -22.66 6.26
N THR A 164 8.65 -21.61 6.76
CA THR A 164 9.33 -20.51 7.47
C THR A 164 8.99 -20.57 8.94
N LYS A 165 9.99 -20.68 9.82
CA LYS A 165 9.80 -20.52 11.26
C LYS A 165 9.61 -19.04 11.58
N THR A 166 8.56 -18.70 12.31
CA THR A 166 8.29 -17.33 12.75
C THR A 166 8.70 -17.14 14.22
N GLY A 167 9.29 -15.98 14.52
CA GLY A 167 9.90 -15.70 15.83
C GLY A 167 10.62 -14.35 15.86
N THR A 168 11.53 -14.16 16.82
CA THR A 168 12.44 -13.00 16.80
C THR A 168 13.41 -13.11 15.61
N GLN A 169 14.02 -11.99 15.18
CA GLN A 169 14.92 -11.97 14.01
C GLN A 169 16.06 -13.00 14.08
N THR A 170 16.49 -13.39 15.28
CA THR A 170 17.57 -14.37 15.50
C THR A 170 17.08 -15.83 15.50
N ASP A 171 15.78 -16.08 15.45
CA ASP A 171 15.14 -17.42 15.49
C ASP A 171 14.32 -17.73 14.21
N GLN A 172 14.40 -16.86 13.20
CA GLN A 172 13.71 -17.02 11.92
C GLN A 172 14.61 -17.72 10.89
N PHE A 173 14.10 -18.80 10.29
CA PHE A 173 14.73 -19.45 9.15
C PHE A 173 13.67 -20.02 8.20
N THR A 174 14.07 -20.30 6.95
CA THR A 174 13.23 -20.94 5.94
C THR A 174 13.91 -22.18 5.40
N VAL A 175 13.16 -23.27 5.28
CA VAL A 175 13.57 -24.49 4.59
C VAL A 175 12.65 -24.74 3.40
N GLU A 176 13.17 -25.38 2.37
CA GLU A 176 12.42 -25.71 1.16
C GLU A 176 12.48 -27.21 0.88
N ASP A 177 11.40 -27.75 0.32
CA ASP A 177 11.35 -29.12 -0.17
C ASP A 177 10.43 -29.21 -1.40
N VAL A 178 10.54 -30.30 -2.16
CA VAL A 178 9.73 -30.57 -3.35
C VAL A 178 8.99 -31.89 -3.19
N SER A 179 7.68 -31.89 -3.47
CA SER A 179 6.88 -33.08 -3.26
C SER A 179 7.27 -34.23 -4.19
N ASP A 180 7.49 -35.40 -3.60
CA ASP A 180 7.94 -36.60 -4.28
C ASP A 180 6.82 -37.30 -5.09
N GLU A 181 7.11 -38.48 -5.65
CA GLU A 181 6.14 -39.30 -6.40
C GLU A 181 4.92 -39.73 -5.56
N SER A 182 5.08 -39.78 -4.24
CA SER A 182 3.98 -40.04 -3.29
C SER A 182 3.24 -38.76 -2.91
N GLY A 183 3.69 -37.59 -3.35
CA GLY A 183 3.13 -36.27 -3.04
C GLY A 183 3.57 -35.75 -1.68
N LYS A 184 4.62 -36.32 -1.09
CA LYS A 184 5.05 -35.96 0.25
C LYS A 184 6.08 -34.84 0.23
N LEU A 185 5.85 -33.81 1.05
CA LEU A 185 6.86 -32.85 1.49
C LEU A 185 7.40 -33.27 2.85
N ASN A 186 8.71 -33.37 3.00
CA ASN A 186 9.39 -33.81 4.20
C ASN A 186 10.49 -32.84 4.62
N PHE A 187 10.13 -31.91 5.51
CA PHE A 187 11.06 -30.92 6.07
C PHE A 187 11.97 -31.48 7.17
N GLY A 188 11.89 -32.78 7.46
CA GLY A 188 12.75 -33.42 8.46
C GLY A 188 12.35 -33.06 9.89
N LYS A 189 13.34 -33.09 10.78
CA LYS A 189 13.19 -32.71 12.19
C LYS A 189 13.54 -31.23 12.33
N LEU A 190 12.60 -30.44 12.83
CA LEU A 190 12.75 -29.00 13.01
C LEU A 190 12.44 -28.61 14.47
N PRO A 191 13.02 -27.52 14.99
CA PRO A 191 12.81 -27.09 16.36
C PRO A 191 11.35 -26.74 16.63
N TRP A 192 10.97 -26.72 17.90
CA TRP A 192 9.66 -26.21 18.29
C TRP A 192 9.44 -24.77 17.83
N GLY A 193 8.17 -24.40 17.64
CA GLY A 193 7.79 -23.02 17.35
C GLY A 193 6.70 -22.91 16.29
N LYS A 194 6.43 -21.67 15.90
CA LYS A 194 5.43 -21.35 14.88
C LYS A 194 6.05 -21.44 13.49
N TYR A 195 5.30 -21.99 12.56
CA TYR A 195 5.72 -22.18 11.18
C TYR A 195 4.63 -21.73 10.22
N GLU A 196 5.05 -21.18 9.08
CA GLU A 196 4.21 -20.83 7.95
C GLU A 196 4.59 -21.67 6.72
N LEU A 197 3.61 -22.32 6.11
CA LEU A 197 3.79 -23.06 4.86
C LEU A 197 3.35 -22.25 3.64
N SER A 198 4.26 -22.07 2.69
CA SER A 198 3.96 -21.55 1.34
C SER A 198 4.12 -22.66 0.31
N LEU A 199 3.18 -22.74 -0.63
CA LEU A 199 3.16 -23.77 -1.68
C LEU A 199 3.13 -23.14 -3.06
N GLN A 200 3.90 -23.69 -3.99
CA GLN A 200 3.88 -23.35 -5.41
C GLN A 200 3.82 -24.61 -6.27
N SER A 201 2.96 -24.60 -7.28
CA SER A 201 2.81 -25.67 -8.25
C SER A 201 3.93 -25.66 -9.30
N PRO A 202 4.15 -26.79 -10.01
CA PRO A 202 5.12 -26.86 -11.11
C PRO A 202 4.89 -25.84 -12.24
N TRP A 203 3.66 -25.34 -12.39
CA TRP A 203 3.28 -24.34 -13.40
C TRP A 203 3.26 -22.90 -12.86
N GLY A 204 3.71 -22.67 -11.62
CA GLY A 204 3.90 -21.34 -11.03
C GLY A 204 2.69 -20.73 -10.34
N GLU A 205 1.60 -21.48 -10.16
CA GLU A 205 0.48 -21.08 -9.32
C GLU A 205 0.83 -21.32 -7.84
N HIS A 206 0.39 -20.47 -6.92
CA HIS A 206 0.83 -20.54 -5.53
C HIS A 206 -0.27 -20.16 -4.56
N ASN A 207 -0.20 -20.61 -3.31
CA ASN A 207 -1.15 -20.21 -2.28
C ASN A 207 -0.88 -18.77 -1.78
N SER A 208 -1.79 -18.21 -0.99
CA SER A 208 -1.69 -16.85 -0.42
C SER A 208 -0.37 -16.54 0.29
N ASN A 209 0.23 -17.55 0.91
CA ASN A 209 1.40 -17.38 1.77
C ASN A 209 2.68 -17.11 0.96
N TRP A 210 2.71 -17.55 -0.30
CA TRP A 210 3.89 -17.39 -1.17
C TRP A 210 4.25 -15.92 -1.46
N GLU A 211 3.26 -15.03 -1.52
CA GLU A 211 3.48 -13.60 -1.74
C GLU A 211 3.43 -12.79 -0.43
N SER A 212 3.27 -13.43 0.73
CA SER A 212 3.08 -12.77 2.04
C SER A 212 1.84 -11.86 2.12
N ILE A 213 0.75 -12.16 1.38
CA ILE A 213 -0.44 -11.29 1.23
C ILE A 213 -1.73 -11.92 1.77
N GLY A 214 -1.69 -12.85 2.74
CA GLY A 214 -2.92 -13.47 3.25
C GLY A 214 -2.76 -14.29 4.52
N MET A 215 -3.91 -14.78 5.02
CA MET A 215 -4.00 -15.58 6.25
C MET A 215 -3.04 -16.75 6.18
N GLN A 216 -2.01 -16.65 7.03
CA GLN A 216 -0.90 -17.56 7.11
C GLN A 216 -1.44 -18.96 7.47
N PHE A 217 -0.99 -19.99 6.73
CA PHE A 217 -1.15 -21.37 7.18
C PHE A 217 -0.16 -21.57 8.32
N GLU A 218 -0.54 -21.08 9.49
CA GLU A 218 0.27 -21.15 10.70
C GLU A 218 -0.06 -22.40 11.48
N PHE A 219 0.99 -23.10 11.90
CA PHE A 219 0.86 -24.14 12.92
C PHE A 219 2.03 -24.05 13.88
N THR A 220 1.84 -24.62 15.07
CA THR A 220 2.90 -24.71 16.08
C THR A 220 3.40 -26.14 16.15
N ALA A 221 4.69 -26.34 15.87
CA ALA A 221 5.35 -27.61 16.09
C ALA A 221 5.68 -27.77 17.58
N ILE A 222 5.25 -28.89 18.16
CA ILE A 222 5.42 -29.22 19.58
C ILE A 222 6.46 -30.36 19.69
N PRO A 223 7.49 -30.24 20.56
CA PRO A 223 8.50 -31.27 20.72
C PRO A 223 7.93 -32.66 20.96
N GLY A 224 8.60 -33.68 20.42
CA GLY A 224 8.19 -35.09 20.56
C GLY A 224 6.92 -35.47 19.77
N ARG A 225 6.24 -34.52 19.11
CA ARG A 225 5.07 -34.79 18.26
C ARG A 225 5.43 -34.66 16.78
N LYS A 226 4.97 -35.62 15.97
CA LYS A 226 5.01 -35.51 14.51
C LYS A 226 3.89 -34.56 14.07
N TYR A 227 4.21 -33.62 13.20
CA TYR A 227 3.22 -32.83 12.48
C TYR A 227 3.05 -33.44 11.09
N ILE A 228 1.85 -33.95 10.82
CA ILE A 228 1.49 -34.56 9.54
C ILE A 228 0.12 -34.03 9.14
N GLU A 229 0.04 -33.45 7.96
CA GLU A 229 -1.20 -32.89 7.44
C GLU A 229 -1.37 -33.18 5.95
N THR A 230 -2.61 -33.30 5.50
CA THR A 230 -2.94 -33.51 4.08
C THR A 230 -3.52 -32.24 3.49
N ILE A 231 -2.94 -31.75 2.40
CA ILE A 231 -3.35 -30.50 1.74
C ILE A 231 -3.79 -30.80 0.31
N ALA A 232 -4.97 -30.29 -0.08
CA ALA A 232 -5.43 -30.36 -1.46
C ALA A 232 -4.81 -29.26 -2.31
N CYS A 233 -4.17 -29.67 -3.40
CA CYS A 233 -3.49 -28.81 -4.36
C CYS A 233 -4.22 -28.85 -5.71
N PRO A 234 -4.13 -27.79 -6.54
CA PRO A 234 -4.71 -27.81 -7.86
C PRO A 234 -4.11 -28.94 -8.71
N SER A 235 -4.95 -29.61 -9.48
CA SER A 235 -4.58 -30.82 -10.23
C SER A 235 -3.87 -30.56 -11.56
N ALA A 236 -4.00 -29.34 -12.10
CA ALA A 236 -3.40 -28.93 -13.37
C ALA A 236 -3.33 -27.40 -13.49
N ALA A 237 -2.53 -26.90 -14.42
CA ALA A 237 -2.48 -25.48 -14.78
C ALA A 237 -3.88 -24.93 -15.14
N PRO A 238 -4.18 -23.65 -14.80
CA PRO A 238 -5.45 -23.02 -15.18
C PRO A 238 -5.63 -22.97 -16.71
N GLU A 239 -6.60 -23.74 -17.21
CA GLU A 239 -6.99 -23.77 -18.62
C GLU A 239 -7.50 -22.41 -19.11
N LYS A 240 -7.29 -22.07 -20.37
CA LYS A 240 -7.83 -20.83 -20.94
C LYS A 240 -9.26 -21.04 -21.47
N VAL A 241 -10.20 -20.26 -20.97
CA VAL A 241 -11.60 -20.26 -21.38
C VAL A 241 -11.95 -18.97 -22.14
N PRO A 242 -12.89 -19.00 -23.09
CA PRO A 242 -13.37 -17.79 -23.77
C PRO A 242 -14.17 -16.93 -22.80
N VAL A 243 -14.01 -15.62 -22.89
CA VAL A 243 -14.68 -14.60 -22.09
C VAL A 243 -15.19 -13.50 -23.01
N GLN A 244 -16.45 -13.12 -22.85
CA GLN A 244 -17.08 -11.97 -23.50
C GLN A 244 -17.24 -10.86 -22.46
N ILE A 245 -17.08 -9.61 -22.85
CA ILE A 245 -17.27 -8.46 -21.97
C ILE A 245 -18.33 -7.57 -22.59
N LYS A 246 -19.39 -7.28 -21.83
CA LYS A 246 -20.47 -6.38 -22.24
C LYS A 246 -20.44 -5.13 -21.38
N VAL A 247 -20.62 -3.99 -22.01
CA VAL A 247 -20.70 -2.69 -21.35
C VAL A 247 -22.15 -2.22 -21.41
N ASN A 248 -22.70 -1.92 -20.24
CA ASN A 248 -24.01 -1.30 -20.12
C ASN A 248 -23.79 0.21 -20.14
N TRP A 249 -23.95 0.81 -21.32
CA TRP A 249 -23.73 2.23 -21.57
C TRP A 249 -24.92 3.08 -21.06
N PRO A 250 -24.68 4.12 -20.24
CA PRO A 250 -25.68 5.13 -19.87
C PRO A 250 -26.24 5.82 -21.11
N VAL A 251 -27.51 6.22 -21.05
CA VAL A 251 -28.22 6.83 -22.18
C VAL A 251 -27.58 8.15 -22.60
N GLU A 252 -27.00 8.92 -21.66
CA GLU A 252 -26.34 10.19 -22.01
C GLU A 252 -24.99 9.99 -22.73
N LEU A 253 -24.39 8.80 -22.64
CA LEU A 253 -23.15 8.49 -23.33
C LEU A 253 -23.46 7.97 -24.73
N LYS A 254 -23.20 8.80 -25.74
CA LYS A 254 -23.15 8.35 -27.13
C LYS A 254 -22.03 7.31 -27.27
N SER A 255 -22.39 6.04 -27.18
CA SER A 255 -21.44 4.92 -27.15
C SER A 255 -20.44 4.95 -28.30
N ASP A 256 -20.86 5.44 -29.46
CA ASP A 256 -20.08 5.44 -30.71
C ASP A 256 -18.89 6.40 -30.69
N ASP A 257 -18.80 7.32 -29.74
CA ASP A 257 -17.70 8.28 -29.61
C ASP A 257 -16.60 7.82 -28.63
N TYR A 258 -16.82 6.69 -27.93
CA TYR A 258 -15.98 6.26 -26.83
C TYR A 258 -15.45 4.85 -27.00
N PHE A 259 -14.33 4.60 -26.33
CA PHE A 259 -13.88 3.28 -25.94
C PHE A 259 -13.84 3.19 -24.43
N LEU A 260 -14.15 2.01 -23.89
CA LEU A 260 -13.88 1.68 -22.51
C LEU A 260 -12.55 0.91 -22.42
N LEU A 261 -11.56 1.49 -21.76
CA LEU A 261 -10.31 0.81 -21.45
C LEU A 261 -10.42 0.14 -20.08
N CYS A 262 -10.31 -1.17 -20.04
CA CYS A 262 -10.32 -1.99 -18.85
C CYS A 262 -8.91 -2.51 -18.56
N ASP A 263 -8.33 -2.12 -17.42
CA ASP A 263 -7.01 -2.56 -16.96
C ASP A 263 -7.18 -3.47 -15.73
N PHE A 264 -7.03 -4.77 -15.95
CA PHE A 264 -7.12 -5.84 -14.96
C PHE A 264 -5.80 -6.06 -14.20
N ARG A 265 -4.80 -5.21 -14.44
CA ARG A 265 -3.46 -5.40 -13.88
C ARG A 265 -3.34 -4.65 -12.57
N GLU A 266 -2.68 -5.30 -11.63
CA GLU A 266 -2.28 -4.71 -10.36
C GLU A 266 -0.82 -4.25 -10.40
N ILE A 267 -0.51 -3.30 -9.52
CA ILE A 267 0.87 -2.90 -9.20
C ILE A 267 1.18 -3.56 -7.85
N PRO A 268 2.13 -4.50 -7.79
CA PRO A 268 2.36 -5.33 -6.61
C PRO A 268 3.00 -4.56 -5.46
N PHE A 269 3.81 -3.53 -5.76
CA PHE A 269 4.48 -2.72 -4.75
C PHE A 269 4.60 -1.27 -5.23
N PRO A 270 4.21 -0.27 -4.42
CA PRO A 270 4.42 1.16 -4.73
C PRO A 270 5.89 1.50 -4.98
N SER A 271 6.81 0.79 -4.30
CA SER A 271 8.26 0.97 -4.42
C SER A 271 8.85 0.44 -5.73
N ASN A 272 8.11 -0.37 -6.49
CA ASN A 272 8.51 -0.87 -7.80
C ASN A 272 7.36 -0.73 -8.82
N PRO A 273 7.03 0.52 -9.19
CA PRO A 273 5.83 0.85 -9.98
C PRO A 273 5.93 0.39 -11.46
N ASP A 274 7.09 -0.15 -11.87
CA ASP A 274 7.36 -0.66 -13.22
C ASP A 274 6.96 -2.12 -13.43
N GLN A 275 6.37 -2.76 -12.41
CA GLN A 275 5.90 -4.13 -12.53
C GLN A 275 4.37 -4.18 -12.56
N PHE A 276 3.81 -4.54 -13.71
CA PHE A 276 2.42 -4.96 -13.80
C PHE A 276 2.33 -6.46 -13.63
N ARG A 277 1.29 -6.88 -12.92
CA ARG A 277 0.93 -8.29 -12.82
C ARG A 277 -0.53 -8.45 -13.21
N LEU A 278 -0.80 -9.43 -14.06
CA LEU A 278 -2.16 -9.94 -14.20
C LEU A 278 -2.29 -11.14 -13.28
N LYS A 279 -3.20 -11.04 -12.33
CA LYS A 279 -3.42 -12.05 -11.30
C LYS A 279 -4.81 -12.65 -11.47
N SER A 280 -4.90 -13.97 -11.32
CA SER A 280 -6.16 -14.70 -11.23
C SER A 280 -6.15 -15.62 -10.02
N ALA A 281 -7.29 -15.84 -9.37
CA ALA A 281 -7.42 -16.71 -8.20
C ALA A 281 -8.39 -17.86 -8.46
N ARG A 282 -8.19 -18.99 -7.80
CA ARG A 282 -9.24 -20.00 -7.66
C ARG A 282 -9.18 -20.60 -6.26
N VAL A 283 -10.34 -20.93 -5.74
CA VAL A 283 -10.45 -21.59 -4.43
C VAL A 283 -10.39 -23.09 -4.66
N ILE A 284 -9.43 -23.74 -4.01
CA ILE A 284 -9.29 -25.19 -3.97
C ILE A 284 -9.57 -25.62 -2.53
N GLN A 285 -10.69 -26.29 -2.32
CA GLN A 285 -11.26 -26.52 -0.99
C GLN A 285 -11.45 -25.20 -0.22
N ASN A 286 -10.52 -24.87 0.69
CA ASN A 286 -10.57 -23.65 1.51
C ASN A 286 -9.39 -22.71 1.23
N ASP A 287 -8.47 -23.09 0.35
CA ASP A 287 -7.27 -22.32 0.05
C ASP A 287 -7.41 -21.57 -1.28
N SER A 288 -7.01 -20.29 -1.26
CA SER A 288 -6.90 -19.49 -2.47
C SER A 288 -5.56 -19.73 -3.15
N TRP A 289 -5.63 -20.18 -4.40
CA TRP A 289 -4.48 -20.36 -5.29
C TRP A 289 -4.45 -19.27 -6.33
N TYR A 290 -3.30 -18.63 -6.48
CA TYR A 290 -3.06 -17.47 -7.33
C TYR A 290 -2.14 -17.82 -8.47
N TYR A 291 -2.54 -17.42 -9.67
CA TYR A 291 -1.72 -17.51 -10.87
C TYR A 291 -1.32 -16.12 -11.34
N VAL A 292 -0.07 -15.76 -11.08
CA VAL A 292 0.47 -14.41 -11.26
C VAL A 292 1.36 -14.38 -12.50
N ARG A 293 0.99 -13.55 -13.48
CA ARG A 293 1.75 -13.39 -14.72
C ARG A 293 2.48 -12.06 -14.70
N ASN A 294 3.80 -12.11 -14.52
CA ASN A 294 4.67 -10.93 -14.58
C ASN A 294 4.77 -10.43 -16.03
N GLN A 295 4.44 -9.16 -16.25
CA GLN A 295 4.20 -8.63 -17.59
C GLN A 295 5.42 -8.10 -18.33
N LYS A 296 6.63 -8.18 -17.76
CA LYS A 296 7.86 -7.77 -18.48
C LYS A 296 8.01 -8.41 -19.88
N LYS A 297 7.30 -9.50 -20.17
CA LYS A 297 7.30 -10.19 -21.48
C LYS A 297 5.91 -10.38 -22.12
N ASN A 298 4.81 -10.08 -21.43
CA ASN A 298 3.44 -10.35 -21.91
C ASN A 298 2.50 -9.17 -21.64
N THR A 299 2.03 -8.52 -22.70
CA THR A 299 1.18 -7.30 -22.69
C THR A 299 -0.33 -7.60 -22.51
N THR A 300 -0.69 -8.67 -21.80
CA THR A 300 -2.09 -9.10 -21.63
C THR A 300 -2.79 -8.40 -20.47
N GLY A 301 -4.12 -8.41 -20.38
CA GLY A 301 -4.83 -7.89 -19.21
C GLY A 301 -5.25 -6.42 -19.30
N VAL A 302 -4.99 -5.77 -20.43
CA VAL A 302 -5.59 -4.47 -20.77
C VAL A 302 -6.39 -4.62 -22.05
N TYR A 303 -7.65 -4.21 -22.01
CA TYR A 303 -8.58 -4.37 -23.12
C TYR A 303 -9.31 -3.06 -23.41
N LEU A 304 -9.57 -2.81 -24.68
CA LEU A 304 -10.43 -1.75 -25.18
C LEU A 304 -11.74 -2.36 -25.65
N LEU A 305 -12.86 -1.76 -25.26
CA LEU A 305 -14.21 -2.16 -25.63
C LEU A 305 -14.87 -1.03 -26.41
N ASN A 306 -15.42 -1.33 -27.58
CA ASN A 306 -16.21 -0.38 -28.35
C ASN A 306 -17.70 -0.45 -28.00
N GLU A 307 -18.53 0.34 -28.68
CA GLU A 307 -19.98 0.37 -28.49
C GLU A 307 -20.68 -0.96 -28.73
N LYS A 308 -20.10 -1.81 -29.60
CA LYS A 308 -20.65 -3.12 -29.98
C LYS A 308 -20.19 -4.24 -29.04
N ASN A 309 -19.48 -3.91 -27.97
CA ASN A 309 -18.85 -4.85 -27.05
C ASN A 309 -17.75 -5.71 -27.71
N GLU A 310 -17.15 -5.21 -28.79
CA GLU A 310 -16.00 -5.86 -29.38
C GLU A 310 -14.73 -5.49 -28.61
N ILE A 311 -13.92 -6.50 -28.35
CA ILE A 311 -12.76 -6.46 -27.45
C ILE A 311 -11.50 -6.40 -28.30
N SER A 312 -10.67 -5.40 -28.06
CA SER A 312 -9.31 -5.30 -28.60
C SER A 312 -8.30 -5.36 -27.45
N GLN A 313 -7.24 -6.15 -27.60
CA GLN A 313 -6.12 -6.08 -26.65
C GLN A 313 -5.43 -4.72 -26.82
N CYS A 314 -5.29 -3.97 -25.73
CA CYS A 314 -4.62 -2.68 -25.76
C CYS A 314 -3.09 -2.88 -25.94
N PRO A 315 -2.48 -2.32 -27.00
CA PRO A 315 -1.03 -2.35 -27.15
C PRO A 315 -0.34 -1.55 -26.03
N LEU A 316 0.77 -2.09 -25.53
CA LEU A 316 1.56 -1.50 -24.45
C LEU A 316 3.04 -1.47 -24.84
N ASN A 317 3.81 -0.55 -24.24
CA ASN A 317 5.25 -0.53 -24.40
C ASN A 317 5.93 -1.66 -23.58
N GLN A 318 7.25 -1.78 -23.69
CA GLN A 318 8.04 -2.79 -22.97
C GLN A 318 7.98 -2.66 -21.44
N LYS A 319 7.59 -1.49 -20.92
CA LYS A 319 7.37 -1.23 -19.49
C LYS A 319 5.91 -1.47 -19.06
N GLY A 320 5.05 -1.95 -19.96
CA GLY A 320 3.63 -2.13 -19.72
C GLY A 320 2.85 -0.81 -19.59
N GLU A 321 3.38 0.30 -20.09
CA GLU A 321 2.67 1.58 -20.16
C GLU A 321 1.84 1.67 -21.44
N PHE A 322 0.81 2.51 -21.40
CA PHE A 322 0.01 2.81 -22.57
C PHE A 322 0.84 3.52 -23.65
N ILE A 323 0.57 3.21 -24.91
CA ILE A 323 1.13 3.91 -26.06
C ILE A 323 -0.01 4.60 -26.83
N ASN A 324 0.33 5.64 -27.58
CA ASN A 324 -0.63 6.30 -28.45
C ASN A 324 -1.11 5.34 -29.54
N LEU A 325 -2.42 5.31 -29.76
CA LEU A 325 -3.05 4.37 -30.69
C LEU A 325 -3.69 5.09 -31.86
N ALA A 326 -3.51 4.53 -33.05
CA ALA A 326 -4.35 4.82 -34.20
C ALA A 326 -5.53 3.85 -34.22
N LEU A 327 -6.72 4.32 -34.63
CA LEU A 327 -7.94 3.50 -34.71
C LEU A 327 -7.74 2.22 -35.54
N THR A 328 -6.96 2.28 -36.61
CA THR A 328 -6.67 1.15 -37.51
C THR A 328 -5.79 0.06 -36.90
N ALA A 329 -5.22 0.28 -35.71
CA ALA A 329 -4.35 -0.69 -35.04
C ALA A 329 -5.12 -1.71 -34.17
N LEU A 330 -6.44 -1.55 -34.03
CA LEU A 330 -7.27 -2.37 -33.16
C LEU A 330 -7.75 -3.64 -33.89
N ASN A 331 -7.56 -4.80 -33.25
CA ASN A 331 -8.04 -6.09 -33.73
C ASN A 331 -9.22 -6.53 -32.87
N GLU A 332 -10.41 -6.15 -33.32
CA GLU A 332 -11.68 -6.35 -32.63
C GLU A 332 -12.12 -7.81 -32.66
N LYS A 333 -12.49 -8.34 -31.49
CA LYS A 333 -12.95 -9.72 -31.30
C LYS A 333 -14.15 -9.74 -30.39
N THR A 334 -15.06 -10.68 -30.59
CA THR A 334 -16.21 -10.86 -29.69
C THR A 334 -15.85 -11.54 -28.37
N SER A 335 -14.67 -12.17 -28.28
CA SER A 335 -14.19 -12.82 -27.06
C SER A 335 -12.67 -12.87 -26.94
N ILE A 336 -12.19 -12.96 -25.71
CA ILE A 336 -10.78 -13.16 -25.35
C ILE A 336 -10.61 -14.47 -24.59
N LYS A 337 -9.40 -15.05 -24.61
CA LYS A 337 -9.09 -16.27 -23.84
C LYS A 337 -8.35 -15.92 -22.57
N LEU A 338 -8.97 -16.16 -21.41
CA LEU A 338 -8.39 -15.94 -20.09
C LEU A 338 -8.25 -17.27 -19.34
N SER A 339 -7.21 -17.39 -18.52
CA SER A 339 -7.07 -18.56 -17.64
C SER A 339 -8.24 -18.65 -16.66
N TYR A 340 -8.73 -19.86 -16.41
CA TYR A 340 -9.76 -20.16 -15.43
C TYR A 340 -9.39 -19.56 -14.06
N GLY A 341 -10.36 -18.91 -13.44
CA GLY A 341 -10.20 -18.22 -12.16
C GLY A 341 -10.93 -16.88 -12.09
N GLU A 342 -10.89 -16.29 -10.91
CA GLU A 342 -11.41 -14.99 -10.58
C GLU A 342 -10.41 -13.89 -10.94
N TYR A 343 -10.91 -12.78 -11.46
CA TYR A 343 -10.18 -11.59 -11.87
C TYR A 343 -10.80 -10.35 -11.23
N VAL A 344 -9.96 -9.38 -10.89
CA VAL A 344 -10.38 -8.05 -10.42
C VAL A 344 -10.18 -7.05 -11.53
N LEU A 345 -11.20 -6.24 -11.80
CA LEU A 345 -11.07 -5.08 -12.68
C LEU A 345 -10.74 -3.85 -11.84
N SER A 346 -9.45 -3.52 -11.76
CA SER A 346 -8.97 -2.42 -10.90
C SER A 346 -9.26 -1.05 -11.48
N TYR A 347 -9.03 -0.86 -12.79
CA TYR A 347 -9.12 0.46 -13.42
C TYR A 347 -9.94 0.41 -14.69
N ILE A 348 -10.82 1.40 -14.83
CA ILE A 348 -11.70 1.60 -15.97
C ILE A 348 -11.49 3.04 -16.44
N TYR A 349 -11.23 3.24 -17.73
CA TYR A 349 -11.08 4.56 -18.32
C TYR A 349 -12.05 4.73 -19.46
N LEU A 350 -12.83 5.81 -19.44
CA LEU A 350 -13.67 6.22 -20.54
C LEU A 350 -12.86 7.14 -21.48
N ILE A 351 -12.48 6.63 -22.65
CA ILE A 351 -11.60 7.31 -23.60
C ILE A 351 -12.40 7.76 -24.82
N GLN A 352 -12.34 9.04 -25.17
CA GLN A 352 -12.89 9.49 -26.47
C GLN A 352 -12.05 8.93 -27.63
N LYS A 353 -12.70 8.54 -28.73
CA LYS A 353 -12.02 8.00 -29.92
C LYS A 353 -10.91 8.94 -30.43
N SER A 354 -11.11 10.25 -30.34
CA SER A 354 -10.14 11.30 -30.71
C SER A 354 -8.88 11.31 -29.82
N ASP A 355 -9.00 10.92 -28.56
CA ASP A 355 -7.92 10.95 -27.57
C ASP A 355 -7.13 9.63 -27.47
N LEU A 356 -7.48 8.60 -28.25
CA LEU A 356 -6.64 7.39 -28.39
C LEU A 356 -5.19 7.72 -28.80
N SER A 357 -5.03 8.77 -29.61
CA SER A 357 -3.72 9.30 -30.04
C SER A 357 -2.89 9.92 -28.91
N LYS A 358 -3.46 10.07 -27.71
CA LYS A 358 -2.83 10.65 -26.51
C LYS A 358 -2.80 9.68 -25.34
N LEU A 359 -3.10 8.40 -25.56
CA LEU A 359 -3.22 7.43 -24.47
C LEU A 359 -1.95 7.31 -23.60
N SER A 360 -0.76 7.57 -24.17
CA SER A 360 0.50 7.60 -23.42
C SER A 360 0.65 8.76 -22.43
N GLU A 361 -0.23 9.76 -22.51
CA GLU A 361 -0.31 10.87 -21.56
C GLU A 361 -0.96 10.45 -20.24
N ILE A 362 -1.68 9.32 -20.19
CA ILE A 362 -2.21 8.76 -18.94
C ILE A 362 -1.04 8.23 -18.11
N LYS A 363 -0.53 9.07 -17.20
CA LYS A 363 0.68 8.77 -16.41
C LYS A 363 0.28 8.12 -15.09
N ARG A 364 1.13 7.18 -14.62
CA ARG A 364 0.93 6.49 -13.34
C ARG A 364 1.08 7.40 -12.13
N HIS A 365 2.02 8.34 -12.23
CA HIS A 365 2.33 9.32 -11.18
C HIS A 365 1.45 10.56 -11.26
N GLU A 366 0.42 10.54 -12.10
CA GLU A 366 -0.51 11.65 -12.20
C GLU A 366 -1.37 11.69 -10.95
N PHE A 367 -1.37 12.84 -10.28
CA PHE A 367 -2.32 13.14 -9.22
C PHE A 367 -3.67 13.46 -9.86
N ASN A 368 -4.68 12.69 -9.51
CA ASN A 368 -6.04 12.81 -9.99
C ASN A 368 -6.95 13.13 -8.81
N ARG A 369 -7.90 14.04 -9.00
CA ARG A 369 -8.96 14.30 -8.01
C ARG A 369 -10.04 13.27 -8.20
N ILE A 370 -10.21 12.37 -7.24
CA ILE A 370 -11.16 11.27 -7.33
C ILE A 370 -12.27 11.46 -6.31
N MET A 371 -13.50 11.38 -6.78
CA MET A 371 -14.68 11.38 -5.91
C MET A 371 -14.85 10.01 -5.27
N ASN A 372 -14.79 9.93 -3.95
CA ASN A 372 -15.11 8.71 -3.23
C ASN A 372 -16.61 8.67 -2.93
N LEU A 373 -17.35 7.85 -3.70
CA LEU A 373 -18.81 7.75 -3.55
C LEU A 373 -19.27 7.20 -2.19
N LYS A 374 -18.40 6.49 -1.45
CA LYS A 374 -18.75 5.99 -0.10
C LYS A 374 -18.69 7.08 0.95
N THR A 375 -17.69 7.96 0.88
CA THR A 375 -17.45 8.99 1.90
C THR A 375 -17.96 10.36 1.49
N GLY A 376 -18.29 10.55 0.20
CA GLY A 376 -18.67 11.85 -0.36
C GLY A 376 -17.52 12.85 -0.39
N GLN A 377 -16.26 12.39 -0.29
CA GLN A 377 -15.07 13.24 -0.23
C GLN A 377 -14.28 13.18 -1.53
N ILE A 378 -13.56 14.26 -1.81
CA ILE A 378 -12.51 14.27 -2.84
C ILE A 378 -11.20 13.85 -2.21
N ILE A 379 -10.55 12.91 -2.87
CA ILE A 379 -9.19 12.48 -2.54
C ILE A 379 -8.24 12.82 -3.68
N THR A 380 -7.01 13.17 -3.32
CA THR A 380 -5.92 13.21 -4.29
C THR A 380 -5.36 11.81 -4.44
N TYR A 381 -5.55 11.20 -5.61
CA TYR A 381 -5.17 9.84 -5.90
C TYR A 381 -4.03 9.81 -6.92
N THR A 382 -3.03 8.97 -6.69
CA THR A 382 -2.09 8.59 -7.74
C THR A 382 -1.94 7.08 -7.74
N ARG A 383 -1.92 6.51 -8.95
CA ARG A 383 -1.82 5.06 -9.17
C ARG A 383 -0.54 4.48 -8.58
N ALA A 384 0.51 5.29 -8.42
CA ALA A 384 1.79 4.85 -7.87
C ALA A 384 1.84 4.80 -6.33
N LEU A 385 1.09 5.67 -5.63
CA LEU A 385 1.17 5.78 -4.16
C LEU A 385 0.02 5.09 -3.44
N TYR A 386 -1.13 4.93 -4.10
CA TYR A 386 -2.28 4.28 -3.47
C TYR A 386 -2.21 2.76 -3.65
N ASP A 387 -1.88 2.12 -2.54
CA ASP A 387 -1.90 0.68 -2.34
C ASP A 387 -3.33 0.15 -2.51
N ASN A 388 -3.51 -0.60 -3.58
CA ASN A 388 -4.67 -1.44 -3.82
C ASN A 388 -4.11 -2.78 -4.32
N THR A 389 -3.20 -3.36 -3.53
CA THR A 389 -2.54 -4.62 -3.88
C THR A 389 -3.50 -5.78 -3.64
N GLY A 390 -3.61 -6.66 -4.65
CA GLY A 390 -4.33 -7.92 -4.52
C GLY A 390 -5.83 -7.85 -4.70
N PHE A 391 -6.48 -8.96 -4.32
CA PHE A 391 -7.91 -9.14 -4.52
C PHE A 391 -8.78 -8.22 -3.68
N ASN A 392 -8.26 -7.39 -2.79
CA ASN A 392 -9.10 -6.47 -1.98
C ASN A 392 -9.16 -5.05 -2.55
N ALA A 393 -8.63 -4.85 -3.77
CA ALA A 393 -8.54 -3.55 -4.40
C ALA A 393 -9.90 -2.93 -4.78
N THR A 394 -10.18 -1.69 -4.38
CA THR A 394 -11.33 -0.93 -4.94
C THR A 394 -11.19 -0.70 -6.46
N SER A 395 -12.29 -0.86 -7.19
CA SER A 395 -12.35 -0.51 -8.61
C SER A 395 -12.51 1.00 -8.79
N MET A 396 -11.82 1.57 -9.76
CA MET A 396 -11.87 3.01 -10.03
C MET A 396 -12.25 3.27 -11.49
N PHE A 397 -13.05 4.31 -11.69
CA PHE A 397 -13.47 4.78 -13.01
C PHE A 397 -12.93 6.17 -13.27
N PHE A 398 -12.29 6.39 -14.42
CA PHE A 398 -11.66 7.64 -14.81
C PHE A 398 -12.20 8.15 -16.13
N VAL A 399 -12.26 9.47 -16.26
CA VAL A 399 -12.54 10.15 -17.55
C VAL A 399 -11.36 11.06 -17.86
N PRO A 400 -10.25 10.51 -18.39
CA PRO A 400 -9.07 11.29 -18.67
C PRO A 400 -9.35 12.36 -19.72
N PHE A 401 -8.51 13.39 -19.77
CA PHE A 401 -8.54 14.49 -20.75
C PHE A 401 -9.73 15.46 -20.68
N LYS A 402 -10.72 15.22 -19.80
CA LYS A 402 -11.88 16.12 -19.60
C LYS A 402 -11.51 17.43 -18.89
N ASN A 403 -10.53 17.40 -17.97
CA ASN A 403 -10.08 18.54 -17.16
C ASN A 403 -8.66 18.99 -17.54
N LYS A 404 -8.51 20.08 -18.31
CA LYS A 404 -7.20 20.52 -18.84
C LYS A 404 -6.51 21.68 -18.12
N THR A 405 -7.04 22.18 -17.01
CA THR A 405 -6.41 23.30 -16.29
C THR A 405 -5.90 22.84 -14.93
N ARG A 406 -4.68 22.29 -14.92
CA ARG A 406 -3.90 22.05 -13.71
C ARG A 406 -2.85 23.13 -13.59
N LEU A 407 -2.97 23.98 -12.58
CA LEU A 407 -1.95 24.97 -12.26
C LEU A 407 -1.12 24.45 -11.09
N PRO A 408 0.22 24.47 -11.17
CA PRO A 408 1.04 24.21 -10.00
C PRO A 408 0.67 25.22 -8.91
N ASN A 409 0.53 24.76 -7.66
CA ASN A 409 0.31 25.67 -6.55
C ASN A 409 1.56 26.55 -6.41
N PRO A 410 1.42 27.89 -6.45
CA PRO A 410 2.56 28.79 -6.31
C PRO A 410 3.31 28.63 -4.98
N ASP A 411 2.64 28.13 -3.93
CA ASP A 411 3.24 27.96 -2.60
C ASP A 411 3.84 26.55 -2.37
N ASP A 412 3.46 25.56 -3.19
CA ASP A 412 3.93 24.19 -3.08
C ASP A 412 3.84 23.49 -4.45
N PRO A 413 4.92 23.43 -5.24
CA PRO A 413 4.90 22.83 -6.57
C PRO A 413 4.50 21.33 -6.59
N MET A 414 4.52 20.65 -5.44
CA MET A 414 4.02 19.27 -5.30
C MET A 414 2.50 19.20 -5.11
N LYS A 415 1.83 20.31 -4.80
CA LYS A 415 0.37 20.43 -4.76
C LYS A 415 -0.12 21.08 -6.06
N MET A 416 -1.10 20.47 -6.71
CA MET A 416 -1.76 21.07 -7.87
C MET A 416 -3.04 21.77 -7.45
N ILE A 417 -3.23 23.03 -7.84
CA ILE A 417 -4.52 23.71 -7.75
C ILE A 417 -5.31 23.33 -8.99
N VAL A 418 -6.27 22.43 -8.81
CA VAL A 418 -7.24 22.11 -9.86
C VAL A 418 -8.50 22.94 -9.62
N LYS A 419 -8.64 24.03 -10.38
CA LYS A 419 -9.91 24.77 -10.46
C LYS A 419 -10.85 24.03 -11.42
N SER A 420 -11.37 22.89 -10.99
CA SER A 420 -12.48 22.22 -11.69
C SER A 420 -13.57 21.85 -10.70
N ASN A 421 -14.81 22.06 -11.14
CA ASN A 421 -16.02 21.62 -10.44
C ASN A 421 -16.34 20.14 -10.74
N GLU A 422 -15.47 19.45 -11.49
CA GLU A 422 -15.59 18.03 -11.77
C GLU A 422 -14.33 17.27 -11.32
N ALA A 423 -14.53 16.07 -10.78
CA ALA A 423 -13.48 15.11 -10.47
C ALA A 423 -12.94 14.46 -11.77
N ASP A 424 -11.70 13.98 -11.72
CA ASP A 424 -11.04 13.24 -12.81
C ASP A 424 -11.53 11.78 -12.89
N GLY A 425 -12.21 11.31 -11.84
CA GLY A 425 -12.73 9.96 -11.73
C GLY A 425 -13.47 9.72 -10.42
N ILE A 426 -13.94 8.49 -10.22
CA ILE A 426 -14.67 8.05 -9.04
C ILE A 426 -14.13 6.72 -8.51
N VAL A 427 -14.16 6.55 -7.18
CA VAL A 427 -14.01 5.23 -6.54
C VAL A 427 -15.37 4.54 -6.56
N LEU A 428 -15.43 3.35 -7.15
CA LEU A 428 -16.66 2.58 -7.18
C LEU A 428 -16.95 1.98 -5.79
N PRO A 429 -18.23 1.92 -5.37
CA PRO A 429 -18.59 1.43 -4.04
C PRO A 429 -18.24 -0.05 -3.87
N ASN A 430 -18.36 -0.84 -4.95
CA ASN A 430 -18.02 -2.25 -4.93
C ASN A 430 -16.86 -2.49 -5.89
N GLN A 431 -15.98 -3.38 -5.47
CA GLN A 431 -14.97 -3.93 -6.35
C GLN A 431 -15.65 -4.79 -7.42
N ILE A 432 -15.22 -4.63 -8.66
CA ILE A 432 -15.69 -5.40 -9.79
C ILE A 432 -14.83 -6.65 -9.92
N ARG A 433 -15.47 -7.80 -9.74
CA ARG A 433 -14.88 -9.14 -9.86
C ARG A 433 -15.59 -9.92 -10.93
N PHE A 434 -14.83 -10.72 -11.64
CA PHE A 434 -15.38 -11.63 -12.63
C PHE A 434 -14.74 -13.01 -12.53
N THR A 435 -15.51 -14.04 -12.82
CA THR A 435 -15.02 -15.42 -12.85
C THR A 435 -14.97 -15.91 -14.28
N ALA A 436 -13.79 -16.36 -14.71
CA ALA A 436 -13.61 -17.14 -15.91
C ALA A 436 -13.79 -18.61 -15.52
N SER A 437 -14.91 -19.22 -15.92
CA SER A 437 -15.31 -20.58 -15.54
C SER A 437 -15.28 -21.53 -16.74
N LYS A 438 -15.12 -22.82 -16.47
CA LYS A 438 -15.21 -23.86 -17.51
C LYS A 438 -16.66 -24.20 -17.88
N ASN A 439 -17.58 -23.97 -16.95
CA ASN A 439 -18.95 -24.48 -17.02
C ASN A 439 -19.98 -23.38 -17.33
N ASP A 440 -19.52 -22.11 -17.41
CA ASP A 440 -20.39 -20.96 -17.61
C ASP A 440 -20.12 -20.29 -18.96
N GLN A 441 -21.06 -19.46 -19.40
CA GLN A 441 -20.94 -18.72 -20.66
C GLN A 441 -19.87 -17.61 -20.63
N ASN A 442 -19.36 -17.26 -19.43
CA ASN A 442 -18.34 -16.23 -19.22
C ASN A 442 -18.66 -14.88 -19.88
N ILE A 443 -19.89 -14.40 -19.71
CA ILE A 443 -20.31 -13.07 -20.11
C ILE A 443 -20.12 -12.13 -18.91
N TRP A 444 -19.17 -11.22 -19.01
CA TRP A 444 -18.81 -10.26 -17.97
C TRP A 444 -19.44 -8.91 -18.25
N GLU A 445 -20.32 -8.44 -17.36
CA GLU A 445 -21.03 -7.18 -17.55
C GLU A 445 -20.40 -6.06 -16.73
N ILE A 446 -20.13 -4.93 -17.38
CA ILE A 446 -19.60 -3.72 -16.76
C ILE A 446 -20.68 -2.64 -16.84
N ASN A 447 -21.17 -2.21 -15.68
CA ASN A 447 -22.08 -1.08 -15.58
C ASN A 447 -21.28 0.20 -15.42
N LEU A 448 -21.42 1.13 -16.37
CA LEU A 448 -20.77 2.43 -16.24
C LEU A 448 -21.55 3.34 -15.30
N PRO A 449 -20.85 4.10 -14.44
CA PRO A 449 -21.47 5.11 -13.61
C PRO A 449 -22.00 6.27 -14.47
N ASP A 450 -23.01 6.97 -13.96
CA ASP A 450 -23.46 8.24 -14.51
C ASP A 450 -22.32 9.28 -14.39
N LEU A 451 -22.08 10.04 -15.46
CA LEU A 451 -21.06 11.09 -15.48
C LEU A 451 -21.40 12.27 -14.57
N GLU A 452 -22.67 12.45 -14.21
CA GLU A 452 -23.10 13.45 -13.22
C GLU A 452 -22.46 13.22 -11.84
N LEU A 453 -22.07 11.98 -11.54
CA LEU A 453 -21.35 11.63 -10.30
C LEU A 453 -19.93 12.20 -10.24
N LEU A 454 -19.39 12.72 -11.35
CA LEU A 454 -18.12 13.42 -11.37
C LEU A 454 -18.26 14.87 -10.87
N LYS A 455 -19.46 15.45 -10.88
CA LYS A 455 -19.67 16.82 -10.39
C LYS A 455 -19.37 16.86 -8.90
N ILE A 456 -18.59 17.85 -8.50
CA ILE A 456 -18.21 18.10 -7.12
C ILE A 456 -19.29 18.97 -6.48
N PRO A 457 -20.04 18.45 -5.49
CA PRO A 457 -21.01 19.26 -4.75
C PRO A 457 -20.34 20.43 -4.01
N GLU A 458 -21.06 21.52 -3.85
CA GLU A 458 -20.60 22.66 -3.03
C GLU A 458 -20.37 22.23 -1.58
N GLY A 459 -19.25 22.67 -1.00
CA GLY A 459 -18.91 22.41 0.41
C GLY A 459 -18.26 21.04 0.68
N VAL A 460 -17.96 20.23 -0.34
CA VAL A 460 -17.18 18.99 -0.16
C VAL A 460 -15.77 19.32 0.32
N GLN A 461 -15.36 18.69 1.43
CA GLN A 461 -14.01 18.81 1.96
C GLN A 461 -13.03 18.01 1.11
N GLU A 462 -11.89 18.63 0.77
CA GLU A 462 -10.74 17.89 0.23
C GLU A 462 -10.10 17.12 1.38
N GLY A 463 -10.14 15.79 1.30
CA GLY A 463 -9.45 14.94 2.27
C GLY A 463 -7.94 15.06 2.07
N SER A 464 -7.19 15.27 3.16
CA SER A 464 -5.77 14.96 3.16
C SER A 464 -5.61 13.48 2.81
N GLY A 465 -4.75 13.15 1.84
CA GLY A 465 -4.60 11.81 1.28
C GLY A 465 -4.30 10.73 2.33
N GLY A 466 -5.36 10.22 2.96
CA GLY A 466 -5.38 9.04 3.80
C GLY A 466 -5.84 7.85 2.97
N ALA A 467 -5.24 6.69 3.22
CA ALA A 467 -5.47 5.46 2.47
C ALA A 467 -6.98 5.16 2.29
N LEU A 468 -7.36 4.72 1.08
CA LEU A 468 -8.70 4.21 0.76
C LEU A 468 -9.00 2.84 1.43
N GLY A 469 -8.17 2.41 2.38
CA GLY A 469 -8.31 1.17 3.12
C GLY A 469 -9.13 1.39 4.39
N GLY A 470 -10.43 1.11 4.30
CA GLY A 470 -11.22 0.83 5.49
C GLY A 470 -10.65 -0.38 6.22
N ARG A 471 -10.18 -0.18 7.46
CA ARG A 471 -10.09 -1.24 8.45
C ARG A 471 -11.51 -1.78 8.66
N ASN A 472 -11.84 -2.88 7.99
CA ASN A 472 -12.93 -3.75 8.46
C ASN A 472 -12.39 -4.52 9.65
N GLY A 473 -12.63 -3.97 10.85
CA GLY A 473 -12.55 -4.70 12.11
C GLY A 473 -13.86 -4.46 12.85
N ALA A 474 -14.84 -5.33 12.63
CA ALA A 474 -16.03 -5.45 13.44
C ALA A 474 -15.95 -6.80 14.17
N GLY A 475 -16.18 -6.78 15.48
CA GLY A 475 -16.33 -7.97 16.33
C GLY A 475 -15.10 -8.30 17.15
#